data_AF-A0A3S0W0E0-F1
#
_entry.id   AF-A0A3S0W0E0-F1
#
_cell.length_a   1.000
_cell.length_b   1.000
_cell.length_c   1.000
_cell.angle_alpha   90.00
_cell.angle_beta   90.00
_cell.angle_gamma   90.00
#
_symmetry.space_group_name_H-M   'P 1'
#
loop_
_entity.id
_entity.type
_entity.pdbx_description
1 polymer ?
#
loop_
_entity_poly.entity_id
_entity_poly.type
_entity_poly.pdbx_seq_one_letter_code
_entity_poly.pdbx_strand_id
1 'polypeptide(L)'
;SADLIVVKVQPLGGVRRAAAIVAAAGLPAVVSSALDTSVGIAGGAALAACLPSLPHACGLGTAALFEPDVVAPAWGPRAGALPAPGERAPAPDPGRLDRVRADGARQAWWADRVRAAHAVLAAQG
;
A
#
# COMPACT_ATOMS: atom_id res chain seq x y z
N SER A 1 11.37 15.67 -18.96
CA SER A 1 10.00 15.32 -19.37
C SER A 1 9.74 13.87 -19.00
N ALA A 2 8.49 13.53 -18.67
CA ALA A 2 8.05 12.16 -18.48
C ALA A 2 6.65 12.04 -19.10
N ASP A 3 6.36 10.92 -19.74
CA ASP A 3 5.08 10.66 -20.40
C ASP A 3 4.07 9.98 -19.46
N LEU A 4 4.55 9.51 -18.32
CA LEU A 4 3.79 8.77 -17.32
C LEU A 4 4.41 8.96 -15.93
N ILE A 5 3.56 8.96 -14.90
CA ILE A 5 3.97 8.94 -13.49
C ILE A 5 3.72 7.57 -12.85
N VAL A 6 4.68 7.11 -12.05
CA VAL A 6 4.51 5.92 -11.21
C VAL A 6 4.25 6.37 -9.79
N VAL A 7 3.08 6.02 -9.25
CA VAL A 7 2.64 6.47 -7.93
C VAL A 7 2.57 5.33 -6.93
N LYS A 8 3.00 5.63 -5.70
CA LYS A 8 2.96 4.70 -4.57
C LYS A 8 2.28 5.39 -3.40
N VAL A 9 1.29 4.73 -2.80
CA VAL A 9 0.38 5.36 -1.83
C VAL A 9 1.11 5.82 -0.56
N GLN A 10 1.96 4.97 -0.01
CA GLN A 10 2.65 5.18 1.26
C GLN A 10 3.58 6.39 1.23
N PRO A 11 4.53 6.52 0.28
CA PRO A 11 5.41 7.70 0.24
C PRO A 11 4.67 9.00 -0.14
N LEU A 12 3.51 8.92 -0.79
CA LEU A 12 2.70 10.09 -1.15
C LEU A 12 1.69 10.50 -0.07
N GLY A 13 1.70 9.83 1.09
CA GLY A 13 0.87 10.21 2.24
C GLY A 13 -0.59 9.78 2.15
N GLY A 14 -0.86 8.64 1.51
CA GLY A 14 -2.17 8.01 1.47
C GLY A 14 -2.97 8.30 0.19
N VAL A 15 -4.08 7.57 0.04
CA VAL A 15 -4.88 7.51 -1.21
C VAL A 15 -5.33 8.89 -1.68
N ARG A 16 -5.90 9.71 -0.78
CA ARG A 16 -6.41 11.04 -1.12
C ARG A 16 -5.31 11.97 -1.64
N ARG A 17 -4.17 12.02 -0.94
CA ARG A 17 -3.04 12.87 -1.34
C ARG A 17 -2.42 12.39 -2.64
N ALA A 18 -2.25 11.07 -2.80
CA ALA A 18 -1.75 10.49 -4.04
C ALA A 18 -2.68 10.80 -5.23
N ALA A 19 -4.00 10.67 -5.06
CA ALA A 19 -4.98 11.01 -6.10
C ALA A 19 -4.91 12.50 -6.49
N ALA A 20 -4.79 13.40 -5.51
CA ALA A 20 -4.62 14.83 -5.76
C ALA A 20 -3.33 15.13 -6.55
N ILE A 21 -2.23 14.44 -6.23
CA ILE A 21 -0.96 14.56 -6.97
C ILE A 21 -1.12 14.06 -8.41
N VAL A 22 -1.78 12.93 -8.62
CA VAL A 22 -2.06 12.41 -9.98
C VAL A 22 -2.87 13.42 -10.79
N ALA A 23 -3.93 13.98 -10.20
CA ALA A 23 -4.75 14.99 -10.85
C ALA A 23 -3.94 16.26 -11.19
N ALA A 24 -3.12 16.74 -10.26
CA ALA A 24 -2.29 17.92 -10.46
C ALA A 24 -1.18 17.70 -11.50
N ALA A 25 -0.66 16.47 -11.63
CA ALA A 25 0.38 16.16 -12.60
C ALA A 25 -0.13 16.20 -14.05
N GLY A 26 -1.42 15.94 -14.29
CA GLY A 26 -2.01 15.95 -15.63
C GLY A 26 -1.44 14.89 -16.58
N LEU A 27 -0.70 13.90 -16.06
CA LEU A 27 -0.09 12.81 -16.81
C LEU A 27 -0.81 11.48 -16.53
N PRO A 28 -0.79 10.52 -17.49
CA PRO A 28 -1.17 9.14 -17.22
C PRO A 28 -0.42 8.59 -16.00
N ALA A 29 -1.11 7.82 -15.16
CA ALA A 29 -0.55 7.27 -13.94
C ALA A 29 -0.61 5.74 -13.90
N VAL A 30 0.45 5.12 -13.37
CA VAL A 30 0.48 3.70 -12.97
C VAL A 30 0.62 3.63 -11.46
N VAL A 31 -0.28 2.88 -10.81
CA VAL A 31 -0.14 2.58 -9.39
C VAL A 31 0.82 1.41 -9.18
N SER A 32 1.73 1.57 -8.24
CA SER A 32 2.71 0.56 -7.85
C SER A 32 2.72 0.40 -6.32
N SER A 33 3.13 -0.77 -5.87
CA SER A 33 3.36 -1.09 -4.45
C SER A 33 4.82 -0.87 -4.05
N ALA A 34 5.12 -1.02 -2.75
CA ALA A 34 6.47 -0.91 -2.21
C ALA A 34 6.98 -2.25 -1.61
N LEU A 35 6.54 -3.39 -2.18
CA LEU A 35 6.67 -4.72 -1.58
C LEU A 35 5.97 -4.78 -0.22
N ASP A 36 4.65 -4.75 -0.24
CA ASP A 36 3.82 -4.76 0.97
C ASP A 36 3.05 -6.07 1.11
N THR A 37 2.66 -6.41 2.34
CA THR A 37 1.65 -7.45 2.59
C THR A 37 0.29 -7.03 2.02
N SER A 38 -0.69 -7.93 2.04
CA SER A 38 -2.06 -7.63 1.60
C SER A 38 -2.65 -6.35 2.21
N VAL A 39 -2.26 -6.00 3.43
CA VAL A 39 -2.69 -4.76 4.11
C VAL A 39 -2.25 -3.52 3.35
N GLY A 40 -0.99 -3.46 2.92
CA GLY A 40 -0.46 -2.30 2.19
C GLY A 40 -0.89 -2.30 0.72
N ILE A 41 -0.98 -3.47 0.09
CA ILE A 41 -1.48 -3.60 -1.30
C ILE A 41 -2.90 -3.05 -1.42
N ALA A 42 -3.75 -3.25 -0.41
CA ALA A 42 -5.11 -2.70 -0.39
C ALA A 42 -5.15 -1.17 -0.55
N GLY A 43 -4.16 -0.45 0.00
CA GLY A 43 -4.04 1.00 -0.21
C GLY A 43 -3.76 1.35 -1.68
N GLY A 44 -2.84 0.64 -2.32
CA GLY A 44 -2.56 0.78 -3.75
C GLY A 44 -3.78 0.49 -4.63
N ALA A 45 -4.51 -0.58 -4.33
CA ALA A 45 -5.74 -0.90 -5.04
C ALA A 45 -6.82 0.15 -4.86
N ALA A 46 -6.95 0.74 -3.65
CA ALA A 46 -7.87 1.84 -3.39
C ALA A 46 -7.52 3.08 -4.22
N LEU A 47 -6.23 3.42 -4.34
CA LEU A 47 -5.82 4.48 -5.26
C LEU A 47 -6.19 4.16 -6.70
N ALA A 48 -5.87 2.96 -7.18
CA ALA A 48 -6.18 2.54 -8.56
C ALA A 48 -7.69 2.65 -8.85
N ALA A 49 -8.54 2.23 -7.91
CA ALA A 49 -9.99 2.31 -8.03
C ALA A 49 -10.54 3.75 -8.05
N CYS A 50 -9.79 4.74 -7.56
CA CYS A 50 -10.17 6.15 -7.59
C CYS A 50 -9.70 6.91 -8.84
N LEU A 51 -8.82 6.33 -9.66
CA LEU A 51 -8.30 7.00 -10.85
C LEU A 51 -9.31 6.95 -12.00
N PRO A 52 -9.39 8.00 -12.84
CA PRO A 52 -10.37 8.06 -13.93
C PRO A 52 -10.09 7.03 -15.04
N SER A 53 -8.85 6.59 -15.19
CA SER A 53 -8.45 5.54 -16.11
C SER A 53 -7.22 4.80 -15.61
N LEU A 54 -7.10 3.53 -16.02
CA LEU A 54 -5.96 2.66 -15.75
C LEU A 54 -5.46 2.08 -17.08
N PRO A 55 -4.77 2.88 -17.93
CA PRO A 55 -4.34 2.43 -19.26
C PRO A 55 -3.26 1.34 -19.22
N HIS A 56 -2.66 1.11 -18.05
CA HIS A 56 -1.63 0.10 -17.81
C HIS A 56 -1.96 -0.73 -16.57
N ALA A 57 -1.46 -1.96 -16.53
CA ALA A 57 -1.58 -2.82 -15.36
C ALA A 57 -0.88 -2.19 -14.13
N CYS A 58 -1.51 -2.32 -12.96
CA CYS A 58 -0.94 -1.84 -11.71
C CYS A 58 0.11 -2.81 -11.15
N GLY A 59 1.19 -2.29 -10.59
CA GLY A 59 2.26 -3.05 -9.93
C GLY A 59 1.89 -3.51 -8.52
N LEU A 60 0.74 -4.17 -8.37
CA LEU A 60 0.14 -4.55 -7.09
C LEU A 60 0.17 -6.06 -6.80
N GLY A 61 0.74 -6.87 -7.69
CA GLY A 61 0.90 -8.31 -7.49
C GLY A 61 2.06 -8.71 -6.57
N THR A 62 2.67 -7.77 -5.86
CA THR A 62 3.94 -8.01 -5.13
C THR A 62 3.78 -8.72 -3.80
N ALA A 63 2.57 -8.80 -3.23
CA ALA A 63 2.33 -9.62 -2.03
C ALA A 63 2.67 -11.10 -2.26
N ALA A 64 2.60 -11.59 -3.51
CA ALA A 64 2.99 -12.95 -3.89
C ALA A 64 4.50 -13.20 -3.85
N LEU A 65 5.33 -12.15 -3.66
CA LEU A 65 6.77 -12.27 -3.50
C LEU A 65 7.19 -12.59 -2.05
N PHE A 66 6.26 -12.49 -1.09
CA PHE A 66 6.49 -12.92 0.28
C PHE A 66 6.13 -14.39 0.47
N GLU A 67 6.91 -15.10 1.29
CA GLU A 67 6.66 -16.50 1.62
C GLU A 67 5.42 -16.66 2.54
N PRO A 68 5.28 -15.87 3.62
CA PRO A 68 3.98 -15.68 4.27
C PRO A 68 3.39 -14.29 4.03
N ASP A 69 2.09 -14.26 3.69
CA ASP A 69 1.25 -13.08 3.88
C ASP A 69 0.52 -13.14 5.24
N VAL A 70 0.18 -11.98 5.80
CA VAL A 70 -0.43 -11.84 7.13
C VAL A 70 -1.96 -11.89 7.12
N VAL A 71 -2.60 -11.97 5.95
CA VAL A 71 -4.08 -12.02 5.81
C VAL A 71 -4.52 -13.45 5.45
N ALA A 72 -5.68 -13.88 5.94
CA ALA A 72 -6.27 -15.19 5.66
C ALA A 72 -7.72 -15.08 5.14
N PRO A 73 -8.03 -15.58 3.94
CA PRO A 73 -7.10 -15.97 2.89
C PRO A 73 -6.27 -14.76 2.39
N ALA A 74 -5.09 -15.01 1.83
CA ALA A 74 -4.27 -13.94 1.27
C ALA A 74 -5.05 -13.16 0.20
N TRP A 75 -4.96 -11.83 0.25
CA TRP A 75 -5.65 -10.92 -0.65
C TRP A 75 -4.75 -10.60 -1.85
N GLY A 76 -4.61 -11.58 -2.74
CA GLY A 76 -3.72 -11.52 -3.90
C GLY A 76 -4.44 -11.54 -5.25
N PRO A 77 -3.72 -11.30 -6.36
CA PRO A 77 -4.30 -11.32 -7.69
C PRO A 77 -4.86 -12.70 -8.07
N ARG A 78 -5.96 -12.71 -8.81
CA ARG A 78 -6.52 -13.91 -9.47
C ARG A 78 -6.82 -13.56 -10.93
N ALA A 79 -6.33 -14.38 -11.86
CA ALA A 79 -6.50 -14.17 -13.30
C ALA A 79 -6.12 -12.74 -13.77
N GLY A 80 -5.03 -12.18 -13.22
CA GLY A 80 -4.53 -10.84 -13.59
C GLY A 80 -5.28 -9.66 -12.96
N ALA A 81 -6.29 -9.90 -12.12
CA ALA A 81 -7.04 -8.86 -11.42
C ALA A 81 -6.92 -9.00 -9.90
N LEU A 82 -7.02 -7.87 -9.19
CA LEU A 82 -7.22 -7.84 -7.74
C LEU A 82 -8.70 -7.67 -7.42
N PRO A 83 -9.19 -8.24 -6.31
CA PRO A 83 -10.52 -7.91 -5.81
C PRO A 83 -10.65 -6.40 -5.55
N ALA A 84 -11.87 -5.87 -5.61
CA ALA A 84 -12.11 -4.49 -5.21
C ALA A 84 -11.72 -4.29 -3.74
N PRO A 85 -11.02 -3.20 -3.38
CA PRO A 85 -10.72 -2.90 -2.00
C PRO A 85 -12.02 -2.55 -1.24
N GLY A 86 -12.12 -2.99 0.01
CA GLY A 86 -13.21 -2.57 0.89
C GLY A 86 -13.00 -1.16 1.45
N GLU A 87 -13.94 -0.69 2.27
CA GLU A 87 -13.81 0.58 3.00
C GLU A 87 -12.59 0.62 3.94
N ARG A 88 -12.13 -0.55 4.38
CA ARG A 88 -10.96 -0.74 5.24
C ARG A 88 -10.02 -1.76 4.60
N ALA A 89 -8.74 -1.65 4.93
CA ALA A 89 -7.76 -2.66 4.56
C ALA A 89 -8.14 -4.03 5.16
N PRO A 90 -7.79 -5.16 4.51
CA PRO A 90 -7.99 -6.48 5.07
C PRO A 90 -7.32 -6.61 6.45
N ALA A 91 -8.04 -7.17 7.42
CA ALA A 91 -7.49 -7.38 8.75
C ALA A 91 -6.44 -8.50 8.70
N PRO A 92 -5.26 -8.31 9.33
CA PRO A 92 -4.33 -9.40 9.54
C PRO A 92 -4.96 -10.53 10.38
N ASP A 93 -4.63 -11.77 10.04
CA ASP A 93 -4.97 -12.94 10.82
C ASP A 93 -3.99 -13.07 12.02
N PRO A 94 -4.49 -13.19 13.27
CA PRO A 94 -3.63 -13.29 14.44
C PRO A 94 -2.64 -14.45 14.38
N GLY A 95 -3.07 -15.62 13.91
CA GLY A 95 -2.20 -16.80 13.82
C GLY A 95 -1.09 -16.65 12.79
N ARG A 96 -1.35 -15.97 11.67
CA ARG A 96 -0.32 -15.62 10.67
C ARG A 96 0.62 -14.54 11.18
N LEU A 97 0.10 -13.52 11.86
CA LEU A 97 0.94 -12.50 12.48
C LEU A 97 1.91 -13.10 13.50
N ASP A 98 1.46 -14.04 14.32
CA ASP A 98 2.31 -14.67 15.32
C ASP A 98 3.48 -15.46 14.71
N ARG A 99 3.29 -16.06 13.53
CA ARG A 99 4.35 -16.79 12.82
C ARG A 99 5.47 -15.90 12.28
N VAL A 100 5.16 -14.64 12.00
CA VAL A 100 6.14 -13.66 11.45
C VAL A 100 6.50 -12.58 12.48
N ARG A 101 6.12 -12.78 13.73
CA ARG A 101 6.31 -11.82 14.81
C ARG A 101 7.80 -11.61 15.04
N ALA A 102 8.24 -10.37 14.86
CA ALA A 102 9.61 -9.98 15.19
C ALA A 102 9.84 -10.01 16.71
N ASP A 103 11.10 -10.11 17.14
CA ASP A 103 11.45 -10.02 18.56
C ASP A 103 11.07 -8.66 19.19
N GLY A 104 11.11 -8.59 20.52
CA GLY A 104 10.73 -7.40 21.26
C GLY A 104 11.58 -6.17 20.94
N ALA A 105 12.87 -6.35 20.68
CA ALA A 105 13.77 -5.25 20.34
C ALA A 105 13.42 -4.64 18.97
N ARG A 106 13.11 -5.49 17.99
CA ARG A 106 12.69 -5.06 16.65
C ARG A 106 11.31 -4.39 16.67
N GLN A 107 10.38 -4.89 17.48
CA GLN A 107 9.08 -4.26 17.70
C GLN A 107 9.24 -2.86 18.32
N ALA A 108 10.06 -2.73 19.37
CA ALA A 108 10.35 -1.45 20.00
C ALA A 108 10.96 -0.46 19.00
N TRP A 109 11.95 -0.90 18.21
CA TRP A 109 12.58 -0.08 17.17
C TRP A 109 11.57 0.43 16.13
N TRP A 110 10.65 -0.43 15.66
CA TRP A 110 9.60 -0.01 14.72
C TRP A 110 8.64 0.98 15.35
N ALA A 111 8.23 0.76 16.60
CA ALA A 111 7.33 1.66 17.31
C ALA A 111 7.96 3.04 17.50
N ASP A 112 9.25 3.11 17.90
CA ASP A 112 9.99 4.35 18.03
C ASP A 112 10.09 5.10 16.69
N ARG A 113 10.40 4.37 15.61
CA ARG A 113 10.48 4.94 14.26
C ARG A 113 9.14 5.52 13.79
N VAL A 114 8.03 4.83 14.05
CA VAL A 114 6.69 5.35 13.73
C VAL A 114 6.35 6.59 14.55
N ARG A 115 6.67 6.59 15.85
CA ARG A 115 6.48 7.78 16.71
C ARG A 115 7.29 8.98 16.21
N ALA A 116 8.55 8.77 15.83
CA ALA A 116 9.40 9.83 15.28
C ALA A 116 8.84 10.40 13.97
N ALA A 117 8.41 9.53 13.04
CA ALA A 117 7.77 9.97 11.79
C ALA A 117 6.46 10.72 12.05
N HIS A 118 5.65 10.25 13.00
CA HIS A 118 4.41 10.91 13.39
C HIS A 118 4.67 12.30 13.99
N ALA A 119 5.70 12.47 14.82
CA ALA A 119 6.05 13.76 15.41
C ALA A 119 6.37 14.83 14.35
N VAL A 120 7.05 14.44 13.27
CA VAL A 120 7.32 15.33 12.12
C VAL A 120 6.02 15.77 11.45
N LEU A 121 5.08 14.84 11.24
CA LEU A 121 3.78 15.14 10.62
C LEU A 121 2.89 16.00 11.52
N ALA A 122 2.88 15.71 12.83
CA ALA A 122 2.09 16.45 13.81
C ALA A 122 2.57 17.91 13.99
N ALA A 123 3.86 18.19 13.77
CA ALA A 123 4.40 19.54 13.82
C ALA A 123 4.14 20.36 12.54
N GLN A 124 3.63 19.74 11.47
CA GLN A 124 3.30 20.39 10.19
C GLN A 124 1.82 20.74 10.05
N GLY A 125 0.98 20.33 11.00
CA GLY A 125 -0.43 20.71 11.12
C GLY A 125 -0.63 21.81 12.16
#